data_AF-A0A7M3W3Q5-F1
#
_entry.id   AF-A0A7M3W3Q5-F1
#
_cell.length_a   1.000
_cell.length_b   1.000
_cell.length_c   1.000
_cell.angle_alpha   90.00
_cell.angle_beta   90.00
_cell.angle_gamma   90.00
#
_symmetry.space_group_name_H-M   'P 1'
#
loop_
_entity.id
_entity.type
_entity.pdbx_description
1 polymer ?
#
loop_
_entity_poly.entity_id
_entity_poly.type
_entity_poly.pdbx_seq_one_letter_code
_entity_poly.pdbx_strand_id
1 'polypeptide(L)' 'MKDRPHDEAMAEAYRKRPAEAVAMFRALLLDGGQLGEWRIFWRHVRLALR' A
#
# COMPACT_ATOMS: atom_id res chain seq x y z
N MET A 1 16.83 -2.34 8.90
CA MET A 1 17.06 -2.02 7.46
C MET A 1 15.82 -1.29 6.95
N LYS A 2 15.97 -0.25 6.12
CA LYS A 2 14.85 0.58 5.65
C LYS A 2 14.16 -0.15 4.49
N ASP A 3 12.90 -0.59 4.66
CA ASP A 3 12.05 -1.16 3.60
C ASP A 3 11.64 -0.17 2.50
N ARG A 4 12.36 0.96 2.39
CA ARG A 4 12.12 2.03 1.42
C ARG A 4 12.10 1.52 -0.04
N PRO A 5 12.93 0.54 -0.46
CA PRO A 5 12.83 -0.04 -1.80
C PRO A 5 11.50 -0.77 -2.05
N HIS A 6 10.96 -1.44 -1.02
CA HIS A 6 9.69 -2.14 -1.13
C HIS A 6 8.52 -1.16 -1.20
N ASP A 7 8.56 -0.09 -0.40
CA ASP A 7 7.52 0.95 -0.43
C ASP A 7 7.42 1.67 -1.76
N GLU A 8 8.57 1.97 -2.38
CA GLU A 8 8.65 2.62 -3.68
C GLU A 8 8.14 1.69 -4.79
N ALA A 9 8.48 0.40 -4.74
CA ALA A 9 7.97 -0.60 -5.68
C ALA A 9 6.44 -0.73 -5.60
N MET A 10 5.88 -0.81 -4.37
CA MET A 10 4.43 -0.88 -4.18
C MET A 10 3.73 0.41 -4.62
N ALA A 11 4.34 1.57 -4.36
CA ALA A 11 3.81 2.85 -4.82
C ALA A 11 3.78 2.92 -6.36
N GLU A 12 4.83 2.47 -7.04
CA GLU A 12 4.87 2.40 -8.51
C GLU A 12 3.81 1.43 -9.06
N ALA A 13 3.63 0.26 -8.42
CA ALA A 13 2.58 -0.69 -8.78
C ALA A 13 1.19 -0.03 -8.69
N TYR A 14 0.90 0.68 -7.59
CA TYR A 14 -0.37 1.40 -7.42
C TYR A 14 -0.58 2.52 -8.44
N ARG A 15 0.47 3.25 -8.84
CA ARG A 15 0.38 4.25 -9.93
C ARG A 15 0.01 3.61 -11.26
N LYS A 16 0.69 2.52 -11.63
CA LYS A 16 0.45 1.82 -12.90
C LYS A 16 -0.89 1.10 -12.90
N ARG A 17 -1.33 0.59 -11.75
CA ARG A 17 -2.50 -0.26 -11.57
C ARG A 17 -3.25 0.12 -10.29
N PRO A 18 -4.12 1.14 -10.33
CA PRO A 18 -4.91 1.55 -9.17
C PRO A 18 -5.80 0.43 -8.59
N ALA A 19 -6.18 -0.54 -9.42
CA ALA A 19 -6.95 -1.71 -8.99
C ALA A 19 -6.22 -2.57 -7.94
N GLU A 20 -4.88 -2.63 -7.97
CA GLU A 20 -4.10 -3.37 -6.98
C GLU A 20 -4.17 -2.70 -5.60
N ALA A 21 -4.17 -1.36 -5.54
CA ALA A 21 -4.40 -0.62 -4.31
C ALA A 21 -5.78 -0.87 -3.72
N VAL A 22 -6.81 -0.95 -4.58
CA VAL A 22 -8.19 -1.25 -4.17
C VAL A 22 -8.31 -2.69 -3.66
N ALA A 23 -7.64 -3.65 -4.30
CA ALA A 23 -7.60 -5.04 -3.85
C ALA A 23 -6.96 -5.16 -2.46
N MET A 24 -5.80 -4.51 -2.25
CA MET A 24 -5.15 -4.49 -0.93
C MET A 24 -5.99 -3.79 0.14
N PHE A 25 -6.64 -2.68 -0.20
CA PHE A 25 -7.57 -2.01 0.72
C PHE A 25 -8.70 -2.95 1.16
N ARG A 26 -9.30 -3.69 0.21
CA ARG A 26 -10.35 -4.66 0.52
C ARG A 26 -9.85 -5.81 1.39
N ALA A 27 -8.66 -6.34 1.11
CA ALA A 27 -8.05 -7.38 1.93
C ALA A 27 -7.87 -6.90 3.38
N LEU A 28 -7.25 -5.72 3.57
CA LEU A 28 -7.08 -5.14 4.91
C LEU A 28 -8.41 -4.88 5.63
N LEU A 29 -9.46 -4.51 4.91
CA LEU A 29 -10.77 -4.29 5.50
C LEU A 29 -11.45 -5.60 5.92
N LEU A 30 -11.39 -6.63 5.08
CA LEU A 30 -12.08 -7.91 5.31
C LEU A 30 -11.36 -8.80 6.31
N ASP A 31 -10.02 -8.78 6.31
CA ASP A 31 -9.21 -9.62 7.19
C ASP A 31 -8.98 -8.98 8.57
N GLY A 32 -9.57 -7.82 8.84
CA GLY A 32 -9.39 -7.10 10.10
C GLY A 32 -7.96 -6.59 10.28
N GLY A 33 -7.37 -6.08 9.20
CA GLY A 33 -5.97 -5.66 9.12
C GLY A 33 -5.54 -4.80 10.30
N GLN A 34 -4.35 -5.08 10.82
CA GLN A 34 -3.83 -4.42 12.01
C GLN A 34 -3.45 -2.97 11.70
N LEU A 35 -3.47 -2.11 12.74
CA LEU A 35 -3.06 -0.70 12.62
C LEU A 35 -1.67 -0.53 11.95
N GLY A 36 -0.75 -1.47 12.18
CA GLY A 36 0.57 -1.47 11.54
C GLY A 36 0.50 -1.65 10.03
N GLU A 37 -0.35 -2.55 9.55
CA GLU A 37 -0.52 -2.86 8.12
C GLU A 37 -1.21 -1.70 7.40
N TRP A 38 -2.24 -1.12 8.02
CA TRP A 38 -2.88 0.10 7.52
C TRP A 38 -1.88 1.25 7.37
N ARG A 39 -0.98 1.42 8.34
CA ARG A 39 0.04 2.47 8.29
C ARG A 39 1.02 2.26 7.14
N ILE A 40 1.37 1.01 6.83
CA ILE A 40 2.23 0.67 5.69
C ILE A 40 1.49 0.91 4.37
N PHE A 41 0.25 0.45 4.25
CA PHE A 41 -0.58 0.67 3.07
C PHE A 41 -0.74 2.15 2.73
N TRP A 42 -1.08 2.98 3.73
CA TRP A 42 -1.22 4.42 3.52
C TRP A 42 0.10 5.10 3.15
N ARG A 43 1.25 4.58 3.60
CA ARG A 43 2.57 5.04 3.16
C ARG A 43 2.77 4.78 1.67
N HIS A 44 2.43 3.59 1.17
CA HIS A 44 2.51 3.24 -0.26
C HIS A 44 1.58 4.13 -1.10
N VAL A 45 0.32 4.29 -0.68
CA VAL A 45 -0.66 5.15 -1.38
C VAL A 45 -0.19 6.60 -1.42
N ARG A 46 0.30 7.14 -0.30
CA ARG A 46 0.83 8.51 -0.26
C ARG A 46 2.00 8.71 -1.20
N LEU A 47 2.91 7.72 -1.29
CA LEU A 47 4.02 7.76 -2.22
C LEU A 47 3.54 7.68 -3.68
N ALA A 48 2.53 6.86 -3.97
CA ALA A 48 1.96 6.74 -5.31
C ALA A 48 1.30 8.04 -5.80
N LEU A 49 0.71 8.83 -4.89
CA LEU A 49 0.06 10.10 -5.23
C LEU A 49 1.03 11.29 -5.35
N ARG A 50 2.29 11.12 -4.96
CA ARG A 50 3.35 12.14 -5.10
C ARG A 50 3.99 12.06 -6.48
#